data_AF-A0A9P3BZG3-F1
#
_entry.id   AF-A0A9P3BZG3-F1
#
_cell.length_a   1.000
_cell.length_b   1.000
_cell.length_c   1.000
_cell.angle_alpha   90.00
_cell.angle_beta   90.00
_cell.angle_gamma   90.00
#
_symmetry.space_group_name_H-M   'P 1'
#
loop_
_entity.id
_entity.type
_entity.pdbx_description
1 polymer ?
#
loop_
_entity_poly.entity_id
_entity_poly.type
_entity_poly.pdbx_seq_one_letter_code
_entity_poly.pdbx_strand_id
1 'polypeptide(L)'
;MHSVPRRTRTAESGACSNCVKTRQRCYVGVSGGSCSSCRRAKLDCDAHGSTLPHSVTEEPGSLLTYCPEDIFASQLRESERECNLKNGMAGNPAVLSTIPLDYHISIINQLFGPSSAAPPAVHLPSYLAGLPQRLHSDDVEYLRRSGALDLPSDMLRNELLKSYLLWVHPHMPMLGLHEFLSAVAGDNESHRIGLLLFHAVLFAASAFIDVCHIRAEGYPSRSVFRESLCRKMKVLLDLEREDDRLANAQAILLMVSHPEPHRDQKELSHWLGICISMISSSQTQIAKANARKQQIWRRTWWSIFNHVRLTSSNLLTLMGVPENGSECETLPSTHDFRFGALSPNVQTLVGTCDFLRDVQYQQFQARLFIEKSKLCQIGQLPGLSGDLSDSPSREGGFASAGIKTSPTEVAELAQRLGRWHAQLPPALRHQSPTSSAVTELERFILVHRAWLLLLYLASAYVVCSRSVGSNSHAMEHILNRISLIFDELYRLNLITLLPNSSIAILMPAVDFHIKAVESAYPQTNEASQRMLQQYSEILHQLQDNSALAGRMIEKLSNVTAPGAQDDLSRLTASESAVVERPVSHPDFALNETDDFYNFLESGMSFANVIPSGDHSASVGFDPPVCDESYLGQFL
;
A
#
# COMPACT_ATOMS: atom_id res chain seq x y z
N MET A 1 -12.52 37.79 6.38
CA MET A 1 -12.79 37.64 4.93
C MET A 1 -11.50 37.94 4.17
N HIS A 2 -10.71 36.94 3.82
CA HIS A 2 -9.57 37.11 2.91
C HIS A 2 -9.60 35.97 1.88
N SER A 3 -9.86 36.34 0.63
CA SER A 3 -9.91 35.45 -0.52
C SER A 3 -8.50 35.19 -1.04
N VAL A 4 -8.15 33.91 -1.20
CA VAL A 4 -6.93 33.45 -1.89
C VAL A 4 -7.05 33.80 -3.39
N PRO A 5 -6.00 34.32 -4.06
CA PRO A 5 -6.10 34.75 -5.44
C PRO A 5 -6.27 33.55 -6.39
N ARG A 6 -7.36 33.55 -7.16
CA ARG A 6 -7.54 32.65 -8.31
C ARG A 6 -6.52 33.03 -9.38
N ARG A 7 -5.52 32.19 -9.66
CA ARG A 7 -4.64 32.37 -10.84
C ARG A 7 -5.49 32.34 -12.11
N THR A 8 -5.76 33.51 -12.68
CA THR A 8 -6.34 33.70 -14.01
C THR A 8 -5.23 33.56 -15.05
N ARG A 9 -5.38 32.62 -15.99
CA ARG A 9 -4.55 32.54 -17.20
C ARG A 9 -4.79 33.80 -18.05
N THR A 10 -3.73 34.52 -18.41
CA THR A 10 -3.76 35.74 -19.24
C THR A 10 -3.82 35.38 -20.73
N ALA A 11 -4.15 36.33 -21.60
CA ALA A 11 -4.17 36.13 -23.06
C ALA A 11 -2.81 35.60 -23.58
N GLU A 12 -1.70 36.02 -22.95
CA GLU A 12 -0.33 35.55 -23.21
C GLU A 12 -0.13 34.04 -22.95
N SER A 13 -1.05 33.40 -22.21
CA SER A 13 -1.02 31.96 -21.90
C SER A 13 -1.96 31.11 -22.78
N GLY A 14 -2.45 31.67 -23.89
CA GLY A 14 -3.30 30.97 -24.87
C GLY A 14 -4.78 30.85 -24.50
N ALA A 15 -5.27 31.70 -23.59
CA ALA A 15 -6.69 31.77 -23.24
C ALA A 15 -7.45 32.73 -24.19
N CYS A 16 -8.65 32.34 -24.64
CA CYS A 16 -9.48 33.19 -25.51
C CYS A 16 -9.92 34.49 -24.81
N SER A 17 -10.15 35.54 -25.59
CA SER A 17 -10.50 36.89 -25.09
C SER A 17 -11.74 36.90 -24.22
N ASN A 18 -12.73 36.05 -24.52
CA ASN A 18 -13.96 35.93 -23.74
C ASN A 18 -13.73 35.32 -22.35
N CYS A 19 -12.86 34.32 -22.22
CA CYS A 19 -12.52 33.73 -20.92
C CYS A 19 -11.68 34.68 -20.06
N VAL A 20 -10.79 35.47 -20.69
CA VAL A 20 -10.00 36.50 -20.01
C VAL A 20 -10.90 37.60 -19.45
N LYS A 21 -11.80 38.16 -20.27
CA LYS A 21 -12.74 39.22 -19.85
C LYS A 21 -13.65 38.78 -18.71
N THR A 22 -14.12 37.53 -18.73
CA THR A 22 -15.03 36.99 -17.71
C THR A 22 -14.32 36.38 -16.49
N ARG A 23 -12.97 36.39 -16.46
CA ARG A 23 -12.14 35.73 -15.44
C ARG A 23 -12.48 34.26 -15.21
N GLN A 24 -12.87 33.54 -16.27
CA GLN A 24 -13.18 32.12 -16.25
C GLN A 24 -12.02 31.27 -16.82
N ARG A 25 -11.96 29.98 -16.47
CA ARG A 25 -10.94 29.08 -17.03
C ARG A 25 -11.23 28.79 -18.50
N CYS A 26 -10.20 28.89 -19.34
CA CYS A 26 -10.25 28.55 -20.76
C CYS A 26 -9.69 27.13 -20.97
N TYR A 27 -10.52 26.21 -21.47
CA TYR A 27 -10.09 24.87 -21.88
C TYR A 27 -10.26 24.73 -23.39
N VAL A 28 -9.14 24.78 -24.10
CA VAL A 28 -9.09 24.56 -25.56
C VAL A 28 -8.98 23.06 -25.80
N GLY A 29 -9.90 22.49 -26.58
CA GLY A 29 -9.83 21.08 -26.96
C GLY A 29 -8.74 20.85 -28.00
N VAL A 30 -8.14 19.65 -28.01
CA VAL A 30 -7.01 19.28 -28.90
C VAL A 30 -7.36 19.38 -30.40
N SER A 31 -8.66 19.45 -30.74
CA SER A 31 -9.19 19.38 -32.10
C SER A 31 -9.55 20.74 -32.74
N GLY A 32 -8.87 21.85 -32.38
CA GLY A 32 -8.99 23.14 -33.07
C GLY A 32 -10.36 23.84 -32.97
N GLY A 33 -11.21 23.45 -32.02
CA GLY A 33 -12.54 24.01 -31.81
C GLY A 33 -12.64 25.05 -30.68
N SER A 34 -13.81 25.68 -30.55
CA SER A 34 -14.09 26.64 -29.46
C SER A 34 -13.88 26.03 -28.08
N CYS A 35 -13.34 26.83 -27.15
CA CYS A 35 -13.08 26.41 -25.78
C CYS A 35 -14.38 26.05 -25.04
N SER A 36 -14.31 25.19 -24.02
CA SER A 36 -15.51 24.66 -23.35
C SER A 36 -16.44 25.73 -22.78
N SER A 37 -15.88 26.81 -22.24
CA SER A 37 -16.63 27.94 -21.69
C SER A 37 -17.35 28.76 -22.78
N CYS A 38 -16.67 29.08 -23.88
CA CYS A 38 -17.29 29.78 -25.02
C CYS A 38 -18.32 28.91 -25.73
N ARG A 39 -18.08 27.59 -25.84
CA ARG A 39 -19.04 26.64 -26.41
C ARG A 39 -20.33 26.58 -25.62
N ARG A 40 -20.25 26.51 -24.29
CA ARG A 40 -21.43 26.52 -23.39
C ARG A 40 -22.20 27.83 -23.46
N ALA A 41 -21.50 28.94 -23.60
CA ALA A 41 -22.10 30.26 -23.71
C ALA A 41 -22.56 30.62 -25.13
N LYS A 42 -22.33 29.75 -26.13
CA LYS A 42 -22.55 30.03 -27.57
C LYS A 42 -21.90 31.34 -28.03
N LEU A 43 -20.68 31.60 -27.54
CA LEU A 43 -19.88 32.78 -27.89
C LEU A 43 -18.77 32.39 -28.86
N ASP A 44 -18.42 33.30 -29.76
CA ASP A 44 -17.26 33.13 -30.65
C ASP A 44 -15.96 33.05 -29.84
N CYS A 45 -15.09 32.14 -30.25
CA CYS A 45 -13.86 31.82 -29.54
C CYS A 45 -12.65 32.06 -30.43
N ASP A 46 -11.79 32.99 -30.03
CA ASP A 46 -10.59 33.43 -30.72
C ASP A 46 -9.31 32.74 -30.22
N ALA A 47 -9.44 31.57 -29.59
CA ALA A 47 -8.29 30.82 -29.05
C ALA A 47 -7.26 30.42 -30.13
N HIS A 48 -7.61 30.53 -31.41
CA HIS A 48 -6.73 30.27 -32.55
C HIS A 48 -6.82 31.41 -33.59
N GLY A 49 -6.15 32.53 -33.29
CA GLY A 49 -5.92 33.61 -34.25
C GLY A 49 -4.64 33.38 -35.06
N SER A 50 -4.80 32.89 -36.29
CA SER A 50 -4.01 33.18 -37.50
C SER A 50 -2.46 33.19 -37.43
N THR A 51 -1.83 32.12 -37.93
CA THR A 51 -0.56 32.26 -38.67
C THR A 51 -0.50 31.20 -39.77
N LEU A 52 -0.72 31.62 -41.03
CA LEU A 52 -0.34 30.83 -42.21
C LEU A 52 1.18 30.92 -42.41
N PRO A 53 1.83 29.96 -43.09
CA PRO A 53 3.28 29.79 -43.09
C PRO A 53 3.96 30.79 -44.04
N HIS A 54 4.96 31.51 -43.53
CA HIS A 54 5.93 32.23 -44.36
C HIS A 54 7.18 31.37 -44.61
N SER A 55 7.45 31.18 -45.90
CA SER A 55 8.64 30.61 -46.51
C SER A 55 9.91 31.40 -46.21
N VAL A 56 10.98 30.73 -45.77
CA VAL A 56 12.38 31.14 -46.00
C VAL A 56 13.24 29.90 -46.28
N THR A 57 13.80 29.93 -47.49
CA THR A 57 14.90 29.22 -48.17
C THR A 57 16.04 28.56 -47.34
N GLU A 58 16.37 27.30 -47.71
CA GLU A 58 17.68 26.65 -48.04
C GLU A 58 18.98 27.15 -47.34
N GLU A 59 19.99 26.39 -46.87
CA GLU A 59 20.50 24.98 -46.82
C GLU A 59 21.88 25.05 -46.04
N PRO A 60 22.74 24.01 -45.81
CA PRO A 60 22.59 22.54 -45.69
C PRO A 60 23.36 21.84 -44.52
N GLY A 61 23.05 20.54 -44.28
CA GLY A 61 23.89 19.52 -43.60
C GLY A 61 23.54 19.26 -42.13
N SER A 62 23.26 18.05 -41.61
CA SER A 62 23.69 16.69 -41.96
C SER A 62 22.64 15.66 -41.49
N LEU A 63 22.56 14.55 -42.24
CA LEU A 63 21.67 13.39 -42.13
C LEU A 63 21.43 12.85 -40.70
N LEU A 64 20.16 12.73 -40.31
CA LEU A 64 19.70 11.78 -39.29
C LEU A 64 19.18 10.52 -39.99
N THR A 65 19.89 9.42 -39.76
CA THR A 65 19.60 8.07 -40.24
C THR A 65 18.34 7.52 -39.54
N TYR A 66 17.44 6.96 -40.33
CA TYR A 66 16.25 6.24 -39.90
C TYR A 66 16.60 4.86 -39.30
N CYS A 67 15.68 4.36 -38.45
CA CYS A 67 15.74 3.24 -37.49
C CYS A 67 16.35 1.89 -37.94
N PRO A 68 16.48 0.95 -36.99
CA PRO A 68 16.01 -0.42 -37.24
C PRO A 68 14.88 -0.85 -36.28
N GLU A 69 13.84 -1.44 -36.88
CA GLU A 69 12.60 -1.99 -36.29
C GLU A 69 12.77 -3.33 -35.51
N ASP A 70 13.95 -3.63 -34.97
CA ASP A 70 14.24 -5.01 -34.53
C ASP A 70 13.86 -5.35 -33.06
N ILE A 71 13.27 -4.42 -32.30
CA ILE A 71 12.91 -4.68 -30.90
C ILE A 71 11.47 -5.20 -30.75
N PHE A 72 10.55 -4.84 -31.65
CA PHE A 72 9.16 -5.32 -31.61
C PHE A 72 8.98 -6.68 -32.28
N ALA A 73 9.86 -7.04 -33.23
CA ALA A 73 9.78 -8.32 -33.92
C ALA A 73 10.28 -9.51 -33.08
N SER A 74 11.14 -9.28 -32.07
CA SER A 74 11.64 -10.36 -31.19
C SER A 74 10.61 -10.80 -30.15
N GLN A 75 9.84 -9.86 -29.58
CA GLN A 75 8.83 -10.12 -28.56
C GLN A 75 7.60 -10.88 -29.11
N LEU A 76 7.23 -10.65 -30.38
CA LEU A 76 6.18 -11.42 -31.05
C LEU A 76 6.59 -12.88 -31.32
N ARG A 77 7.89 -13.13 -31.59
CA ARG A 77 8.40 -14.49 -31.85
C ARG A 77 8.55 -15.34 -30.58
N GLU A 78 8.69 -14.74 -29.40
CA GLU A 78 8.69 -15.46 -28.12
C GLU A 78 7.28 -15.90 -27.71
N SER A 79 6.27 -15.04 -27.94
CA SER A 79 4.85 -15.38 -27.72
C SER A 79 4.35 -16.51 -28.64
N GLU A 80 4.82 -16.57 -29.89
CA GLU A 80 4.46 -17.64 -30.84
C GLU A 80 5.13 -18.99 -30.53
N ARG A 81 6.28 -18.99 -29.83
CA ARG A 81 6.99 -20.22 -29.44
C ARG A 81 6.32 -20.92 -28.25
N GLU A 82 5.70 -20.18 -27.34
CA GLU A 82 4.95 -20.76 -26.20
C GLU A 82 3.58 -21.32 -26.60
N CYS A 83 3.03 -20.93 -27.77
CA CYS A 83 1.73 -21.40 -28.25
C CYS A 83 1.79 -22.74 -29.02
N ASN A 84 2.97 -23.25 -29.37
CA ASN A 84 3.11 -24.42 -30.25
C ASN A 84 3.40 -25.77 -29.57
N LEU A 85 3.19 -25.89 -28.25
CA LEU A 85 3.35 -27.16 -27.53
C LEU A 85 2.07 -27.61 -26.83
N LYS A 86 0.97 -27.74 -27.57
CA LYS A 86 0.01 -28.86 -27.52
C LYS A 86 -1.26 -28.52 -28.30
N ASN A 87 -1.66 -29.50 -29.12
CA ASN A 87 -2.94 -29.67 -29.81
C ASN A 87 -3.09 -28.96 -31.16
N GLY A 88 -2.89 -29.75 -32.21
CA GLY A 88 -3.31 -29.43 -33.56
C GLY A 88 -4.82 -29.60 -33.75
N MET A 89 -5.42 -28.64 -34.43
CA MET A 89 -6.33 -28.87 -35.55
C MET A 89 -6.42 -27.57 -36.35
N ALA A 90 -6.09 -27.67 -37.64
CA ALA A 90 -6.04 -26.58 -38.58
C ALA A 90 -7.46 -26.06 -38.92
N GLY A 91 -7.59 -24.73 -39.01
CA GLY A 91 -8.74 -24.05 -39.59
C GLY A 91 -8.28 -22.82 -40.38
N ASN A 92 -8.15 -23.01 -41.70
CA ASN A 92 -8.05 -22.06 -42.83
C ASN A 92 -7.54 -20.61 -42.60
N PRO A 93 -6.46 -20.18 -43.30
CA PRO A 93 -6.03 -18.79 -43.39
C PRO A 93 -6.74 -18.11 -44.57
N ALA A 94 -7.99 -17.67 -44.38
CA ALA A 94 -8.70 -16.89 -45.40
C ALA A 94 -9.78 -15.99 -44.78
N VAL A 95 -9.37 -15.05 -43.93
CA VAL A 95 -10.14 -13.82 -43.69
C VAL A 95 -9.16 -12.66 -43.75
N LEU A 96 -9.17 -11.96 -44.89
CA LEU A 96 -8.56 -10.64 -45.04
C LEU A 96 -9.08 -9.75 -43.90
N SER A 97 -8.16 -9.05 -43.23
CA SER A 97 -8.46 -8.08 -42.17
C SER A 97 -9.66 -7.21 -42.56
N THR A 98 -10.83 -7.51 -42.01
CA THR A 98 -12.00 -6.67 -42.19
C THR A 98 -11.71 -5.36 -41.46
N ILE A 99 -11.77 -4.28 -42.23
CA ILE A 99 -11.73 -2.86 -41.89
C ILE A 99 -12.34 -2.60 -40.50
N PRO A 100 -11.78 -1.69 -39.67
CA PRO A 100 -12.29 -1.44 -38.32
C PRO A 100 -13.79 -1.15 -38.34
N LEU A 101 -14.56 -1.85 -37.50
CA LEU A 101 -16.03 -1.70 -37.39
C LEU A 101 -16.46 -0.23 -37.19
N ASP A 102 -15.58 0.63 -36.68
CA ASP A 102 -15.79 2.07 -36.52
C ASP A 102 -16.20 2.77 -37.83
N TYR A 103 -15.67 2.33 -38.97
CA TYR A 103 -16.01 2.90 -40.27
C TYR A 103 -17.46 2.57 -40.65
N HIS A 104 -17.91 1.34 -40.35
CA HIS A 104 -19.29 0.93 -40.59
C HIS A 104 -20.27 1.62 -39.65
N ILE A 105 -19.92 1.83 -38.38
CA ILE A 105 -20.74 2.59 -37.43
C ILE A 105 -20.92 4.04 -37.90
N SER A 106 -19.85 4.67 -38.42
CA SER A 106 -19.94 6.04 -38.96
C SER A 106 -20.81 6.12 -40.22
N ILE A 107 -20.73 5.13 -41.11
CA ILE A 107 -21.55 5.06 -42.33
C ILE A 107 -23.03 4.81 -41.99
N ILE A 108 -23.30 3.92 -41.02
CA ILE A 108 -24.66 3.63 -40.55
C ILE A 108 -25.29 4.89 -39.95
N ASN A 109 -24.56 5.65 -39.13
CA ASN A 109 -25.03 6.90 -38.55
C ASN A 109 -25.26 8.01 -39.61
N GLN A 110 -24.49 8.01 -40.70
CA GLN A 110 -24.68 8.91 -41.83
C GLN A 110 -25.90 8.55 -42.68
N LEU A 111 -26.21 7.26 -42.85
CA LEU A 111 -27.29 6.80 -43.73
C LEU A 111 -28.66 6.75 -43.05
N PHE A 112 -28.72 6.47 -41.74
CA PHE A 112 -29.98 6.29 -41.02
C PHE A 112 -30.31 7.41 -40.02
N GLY A 113 -29.43 8.42 -39.89
CA GLY A 113 -29.48 9.40 -38.79
C GLY A 113 -29.16 8.75 -37.44
N PRO A 114 -28.93 9.53 -36.36
CA PRO A 114 -28.89 8.93 -35.04
C PRO A 114 -30.27 8.34 -34.79
N SER A 115 -30.34 7.01 -34.70
CA SER A 115 -31.56 6.32 -34.30
C SER A 115 -32.04 6.98 -33.01
N SER A 116 -33.20 7.63 -33.06
CA SER A 116 -33.85 8.32 -31.94
C SER A 116 -34.41 7.31 -30.94
N ALA A 117 -33.64 6.27 -30.63
CA ALA A 117 -33.82 5.49 -29.42
C ALA A 117 -33.09 6.26 -28.34
N ALA A 118 -33.84 6.80 -27.36
CA ALA A 118 -33.24 7.26 -26.12
C ALA A 118 -32.28 6.15 -25.63
N PRO A 119 -31.04 6.47 -25.21
CA PRO A 119 -30.11 5.46 -24.76
C PRO A 119 -30.79 4.59 -23.69
N PRO A 120 -30.66 3.25 -23.76
CA PRO A 120 -31.33 2.36 -22.82
C PRO A 120 -31.03 2.80 -21.39
N ALA A 121 -32.07 2.84 -20.55
CA ALA A 121 -31.94 3.30 -19.17
C ALA A 121 -30.80 2.55 -18.47
N VAL A 122 -29.94 3.29 -17.76
CA VAL A 122 -28.89 2.68 -16.95
C VAL A 122 -29.57 1.95 -15.80
N HIS A 123 -29.58 0.62 -15.86
CA HIS A 123 -30.10 -0.23 -14.79
C HIS A 123 -28.94 -0.67 -13.90
N LEU A 124 -28.63 0.14 -12.90
CA LEU A 124 -27.84 -0.32 -11.76
C LEU A 124 -28.74 -1.19 -10.87
N PRO A 125 -28.18 -2.21 -10.19
CA PRO A 125 -28.90 -2.92 -9.14
C PRO A 125 -29.57 -1.96 -8.15
N SER A 126 -30.53 -2.47 -7.37
CA SER A 126 -30.82 -1.85 -6.06
C SER A 126 -29.54 -1.91 -5.21
N TYR A 127 -29.40 -1.65 -3.92
CA TYR A 127 -28.07 -1.62 -3.26
C TYR A 127 -27.04 -0.56 -3.76
N LEU A 128 -26.96 -0.20 -5.04
CA LEU A 128 -26.16 0.91 -5.56
C LEU A 128 -26.98 2.20 -5.62
N ALA A 129 -26.29 3.31 -5.38
CA ALA A 129 -26.84 4.64 -5.60
C ALA A 129 -27.01 4.88 -7.11
N GLY A 130 -28.12 5.51 -7.48
CA GLY A 130 -28.31 5.96 -8.85
C GLY A 130 -27.32 7.06 -9.23
N LEU A 131 -27.09 7.21 -10.53
CA LEU A 131 -26.22 8.26 -11.05
C LEU A 131 -26.73 9.66 -10.62
N PRO A 132 -25.83 10.59 -10.22
CA PRO A 132 -26.23 11.93 -9.83
C PRO A 132 -27.00 12.65 -10.95
N GLN A 133 -28.15 13.25 -10.63
CA GLN A 133 -29.01 13.97 -11.59
C GLN A 133 -28.31 15.17 -12.26
N ARG A 134 -27.19 15.63 -11.70
CA ARG A 134 -26.37 16.72 -12.26
C ARG A 134 -25.51 16.31 -13.46
N LEU A 135 -25.34 15.01 -13.71
CA LEU A 135 -24.55 14.52 -14.83
C LEU A 135 -25.27 14.81 -16.14
N HIS A 136 -24.54 15.31 -17.14
CA HIS A 136 -25.10 15.54 -18.46
C HIS A 136 -25.32 14.19 -19.17
N SER A 137 -26.24 14.12 -20.13
CA SER A 137 -26.49 12.89 -20.91
C SER A 137 -25.22 12.35 -21.57
N ASP A 138 -24.34 13.24 -22.02
CA ASP A 138 -23.05 12.89 -22.63
C ASP A 138 -22.08 12.25 -21.62
N ASP A 139 -22.10 12.71 -20.36
CA ASP A 139 -21.27 12.13 -19.30
C ASP A 139 -21.77 10.73 -18.96
N VAL A 140 -23.09 10.53 -18.91
CA VAL A 140 -23.71 9.20 -18.69
C VAL A 140 -23.38 8.25 -19.84
N GLU A 141 -23.42 8.73 -21.09
CA GLU A 141 -23.03 7.93 -22.25
C GLU A 141 -21.53 7.60 -22.24
N TYR A 142 -20.68 8.53 -21.82
CA TYR A 142 -19.26 8.27 -21.65
C TYR A 142 -18.98 7.25 -20.52
N LEU A 143 -19.69 7.33 -19.40
CA LEU A 143 -19.65 6.32 -18.32
C LEU A 143 -20.05 4.93 -18.84
N ARG A 144 -21.09 4.86 -19.67
CA ARG A 144 -21.51 3.62 -20.33
C ARG A 144 -20.41 3.08 -21.26
N ARG A 145 -19.89 3.91 -22.16
CA ARG A 145 -18.85 3.51 -23.14
C ARG A 145 -17.53 3.10 -22.50
N SER A 146 -17.16 3.72 -21.39
CA SER A 146 -15.95 3.38 -20.64
C SER A 146 -16.08 2.06 -19.84
N GLY A 147 -17.30 1.52 -19.74
CA GLY A 147 -17.61 0.34 -18.92
C GLY A 147 -17.61 0.61 -17.42
N ALA A 148 -17.64 1.89 -17.00
CA ALA A 148 -17.65 2.27 -15.59
C ALA A 148 -18.90 1.77 -14.85
N LEU A 149 -19.99 1.56 -15.59
CA LEU A 149 -21.26 1.06 -15.09
C LEU A 149 -21.33 -0.49 -15.05
N ASP A 150 -20.34 -1.17 -15.64
CA ASP A 150 -20.34 -2.63 -15.74
C ASP A 150 -19.89 -3.26 -14.42
N LEU A 151 -20.71 -4.17 -13.91
CA LEU A 151 -20.45 -4.93 -12.68
C LEU A 151 -20.01 -6.36 -13.01
N PRO A 152 -19.18 -6.98 -12.15
CA PRO A 152 -18.87 -8.41 -12.30
C PRO A 152 -20.11 -9.27 -12.03
N SER A 153 -20.06 -10.53 -12.46
CA SER A 153 -21.03 -11.55 -12.10
C SER A 153 -21.22 -11.65 -10.57
N ASP A 154 -22.41 -12.08 -10.13
CA ASP A 154 -22.69 -12.25 -8.70
C ASP A 154 -21.70 -13.21 -8.03
N MET A 155 -21.26 -14.26 -8.73
CA MET A 155 -20.27 -15.21 -8.23
C MET A 155 -18.92 -14.51 -7.96
N LEU A 156 -18.39 -13.78 -8.96
CA LEU A 156 -17.12 -13.07 -8.79
C LEU A 156 -17.24 -11.95 -7.75
N ARG A 157 -18.36 -11.21 -7.74
CA ARG A 157 -18.65 -10.20 -6.72
C ARG A 157 -18.57 -10.78 -5.32
N ASN A 158 -19.24 -11.90 -5.09
CA ASN A 158 -19.33 -12.52 -3.77
C ASN A 158 -17.96 -13.00 -3.26
N GLU A 159 -17.15 -13.61 -4.13
CA GLU A 159 -15.77 -14.00 -3.79
C GLU A 159 -14.86 -12.80 -3.54
N LEU A 160 -15.01 -11.72 -4.32
CA LEU A 160 -14.29 -10.47 -4.04
C LEU A 160 -14.69 -9.88 -2.69
N LEU A 161 -15.98 -9.86 -2.35
CA LEU A 161 -16.43 -9.42 -1.03
C LEU A 161 -15.84 -10.30 0.08
N LYS A 162 -15.81 -11.63 -0.11
CA LYS A 162 -15.15 -12.56 0.82
C LYS A 162 -13.68 -12.18 1.05
N SER A 163 -12.92 -11.98 -0.03
CA SER A 163 -11.52 -11.57 0.03
C SER A 163 -11.32 -10.21 0.70
N TYR A 164 -12.20 -9.22 0.44
CA TYR A 164 -12.14 -7.92 1.10
C TYR A 164 -12.22 -8.06 2.62
N LEU A 165 -13.17 -8.85 3.10
CA LEU A 165 -13.44 -8.99 4.53
C LEU A 165 -12.31 -9.72 5.26
N LEU A 166 -11.65 -10.66 4.60
CA LEU A 166 -10.52 -11.42 5.15
C LEU A 166 -9.20 -10.64 5.13
N TRP A 167 -8.91 -9.90 4.05
CA TRP A 167 -7.54 -9.42 3.82
C TRP A 167 -7.41 -7.89 3.85
N VAL A 168 -8.49 -7.17 3.53
CA VAL A 168 -8.46 -5.69 3.45
C VAL A 168 -9.07 -5.06 4.71
N HIS A 169 -10.30 -5.48 5.07
CA HIS A 169 -11.06 -4.88 6.17
C HIS A 169 -10.33 -4.87 7.53
N PRO A 170 -9.62 -5.94 7.95
CA PRO A 170 -8.92 -5.93 9.24
C PRO A 170 -7.83 -4.85 9.33
N HIS A 171 -7.22 -4.52 8.19
CA HIS A 171 -6.18 -3.50 8.10
C HIS A 171 -6.75 -2.09 7.93
N MET A 172 -7.92 -1.98 7.28
CA MET A 172 -8.59 -0.74 6.93
C MET A 172 -10.12 -0.85 7.16
N PRO A 173 -10.60 -0.84 8.41
CA PRO A 173 -12.00 -1.03 8.76
C PRO A 173 -12.83 0.24 8.54
N MET A 174 -12.75 0.82 7.34
CA MET A 174 -13.32 2.12 7.02
C MET A 174 -14.82 2.08 6.76
N LEU A 175 -15.35 0.94 6.31
CA LEU A 175 -16.76 0.84 5.91
C LEU A 175 -17.68 0.66 7.12
N GLY A 176 -18.92 1.13 6.99
CA GLY A 176 -20.03 0.63 7.79
C GLY A 176 -20.38 -0.78 7.32
N LEU A 177 -19.66 -1.79 7.83
CA LEU A 177 -19.66 -3.13 7.26
C LEU A 177 -21.05 -3.79 7.22
N HIS A 178 -21.80 -3.68 8.31
CA HIS A 178 -23.16 -4.19 8.38
C HIS A 178 -24.06 -3.51 7.36
N GLU A 179 -24.00 -2.18 7.27
CA GLU A 179 -24.82 -1.40 6.35
C GLU A 179 -24.49 -1.73 4.89
N PHE A 180 -23.19 -1.86 4.57
CA PHE A 180 -22.70 -2.21 3.25
C PHE A 180 -23.15 -3.61 2.83
N LEU A 181 -22.91 -4.64 3.65
CA LEU A 181 -23.25 -6.02 3.29
C LEU A 181 -24.76 -6.25 3.23
N SER A 182 -25.53 -5.66 4.17
CA SER A 182 -26.99 -5.75 4.14
C SER A 182 -27.60 -5.08 2.90
N ALA A 183 -26.98 -4.02 2.37
CA ALA A 183 -27.42 -3.45 1.11
C ALA A 183 -27.21 -4.46 -0.04
N VAL A 184 -26.00 -5.03 -0.18
CA VAL A 184 -25.71 -6.00 -1.26
C VAL A 184 -26.57 -7.26 -1.16
N ALA A 185 -26.84 -7.74 0.06
CA ALA A 185 -27.71 -8.89 0.31
C ALA A 185 -29.21 -8.62 0.05
N GLY A 186 -29.60 -7.36 -0.20
CA GLY A 186 -31.01 -6.98 -0.40
C GLY A 186 -31.82 -6.82 0.88
N ASP A 187 -31.19 -6.91 2.06
CA ASP A 187 -31.87 -6.79 3.36
C ASP A 187 -32.23 -5.36 3.72
N ASN A 188 -31.54 -4.37 3.12
CA ASN A 188 -31.74 -2.97 3.42
C ASN A 188 -31.79 -2.11 2.15
N GLU A 189 -32.98 -1.98 1.58
CA GLU A 189 -33.21 -1.18 0.38
C GLU A 189 -33.01 0.34 0.58
N SER A 190 -32.99 0.79 1.84
CA SER A 190 -32.80 2.21 2.21
C SER A 190 -31.34 2.64 2.15
N HIS A 191 -30.39 1.70 2.32
CA HIS A 191 -28.98 1.99 2.21
C HIS A 191 -28.50 1.76 0.78
N ARG A 192 -27.81 2.76 0.21
CA ARG A 192 -27.28 2.72 -1.15
C ARG A 192 -25.80 3.02 -1.12
N ILE A 193 -25.02 2.19 -1.80
CA ILE A 193 -23.58 2.25 -1.89
C ILE A 193 -23.22 3.08 -3.13
N GLY A 194 -22.32 4.05 -2.97
CA GLY A 194 -21.75 4.78 -4.10
C GLY A 194 -21.04 3.84 -5.07
N LEU A 195 -21.25 4.02 -6.37
CA LEU A 195 -20.70 3.14 -7.41
C LEU A 195 -19.16 3.14 -7.37
N LEU A 196 -18.56 4.31 -7.14
CA LEU A 196 -17.11 4.44 -7.00
C LEU A 196 -16.58 3.63 -5.81
N LEU A 197 -17.22 3.77 -4.65
CA LEU A 197 -16.81 3.04 -3.45
C LEU A 197 -16.97 1.54 -3.63
N PHE A 198 -18.04 1.10 -4.31
CA PHE A 198 -18.26 -0.30 -4.62
C PHE A 198 -17.14 -0.87 -5.50
N HIS A 199 -16.80 -0.21 -6.60
CA HIS A 199 -15.65 -0.60 -7.44
C HIS A 199 -14.33 -0.60 -6.67
N ALA A 200 -14.13 0.35 -5.75
CA ALA A 200 -12.94 0.42 -4.93
C ALA A 200 -12.78 -0.78 -3.98
N VAL A 201 -13.90 -1.24 -3.40
CA VAL A 201 -13.92 -2.46 -2.57
C VAL A 201 -13.54 -3.68 -3.40
N LEU A 202 -14.12 -3.84 -4.59
CA LEU A 202 -13.79 -4.92 -5.52
C LEU A 202 -12.33 -4.85 -5.98
N PHE A 203 -11.82 -3.65 -6.28
CA PHE A 203 -10.44 -3.43 -6.65
C PHE A 203 -9.49 -3.86 -5.53
N ALA A 204 -9.69 -3.41 -4.29
CA ALA A 204 -8.82 -3.81 -3.19
C ALA A 204 -8.84 -5.33 -2.96
N ALA A 205 -10.02 -5.95 -3.03
CA ALA A 205 -10.19 -7.39 -2.88
C ALA A 205 -9.47 -8.23 -3.93
N SER A 206 -9.44 -7.76 -5.17
CA SER A 206 -8.90 -8.51 -6.31
C SER A 206 -7.40 -8.83 -6.20
N ALA A 207 -6.68 -8.19 -5.27
CA ALA A 207 -5.30 -8.55 -4.93
C ALA A 207 -5.19 -9.95 -4.29
N PHE A 208 -6.27 -10.43 -3.65
CA PHE A 208 -6.26 -11.64 -2.81
C PHE A 208 -7.13 -12.78 -3.34
N ILE A 209 -7.91 -12.55 -4.40
CA ILE A 209 -8.79 -13.58 -4.97
C ILE A 209 -7.99 -14.58 -5.81
N ASP A 210 -8.45 -15.83 -5.85
CA ASP A 210 -7.94 -16.85 -6.76
C ASP A 210 -8.14 -16.40 -8.23
N VAL A 211 -7.08 -16.56 -9.03
CA VAL A 211 -7.08 -16.20 -10.45
C VAL A 211 -8.10 -17.03 -11.26
N CYS A 212 -8.53 -18.19 -10.76
CA CYS A 212 -9.57 -19.01 -11.40
C CYS A 212 -10.89 -18.25 -11.53
N HIS A 213 -11.32 -17.50 -10.50
CA HIS A 213 -12.53 -16.68 -10.57
C HIS A 213 -12.39 -15.53 -11.58
N ILE A 214 -11.19 -14.96 -11.68
CA ILE A 214 -10.89 -13.89 -12.65
C ILE A 214 -10.94 -14.43 -14.08
N ARG A 215 -10.34 -15.60 -14.33
CA ARG A 215 -10.34 -16.26 -15.64
C ARG A 215 -11.74 -16.72 -16.06
N ALA A 216 -12.55 -17.20 -15.12
CA ALA A 216 -13.94 -17.59 -15.39
C ALA A 216 -14.80 -16.42 -15.90
N GLU A 217 -14.45 -15.19 -15.51
CA GLU A 217 -15.09 -13.96 -15.98
C GLU A 217 -14.53 -13.47 -17.33
N GLY A 218 -13.57 -14.19 -17.92
CA GLY A 218 -12.99 -13.88 -19.23
C GLY A 218 -11.76 -12.96 -19.19
N TYR A 219 -11.22 -12.66 -18.00
CA TYR A 219 -9.98 -11.89 -17.90
C TYR A 219 -8.75 -12.81 -17.98
N PRO A 220 -7.73 -12.50 -18.80
CA PRO A 220 -6.57 -13.38 -19.00
C PRO A 220 -5.68 -13.46 -17.74
N SER A 221 -5.63 -12.39 -16.95
CA SER A 221 -4.79 -12.30 -15.75
C SER A 221 -5.39 -11.37 -14.70
N ARG A 222 -4.90 -11.51 -13.46
CA ARG A 222 -5.25 -10.62 -12.34
C ARG A 222 -4.91 -9.16 -12.65
N SER A 223 -3.76 -8.91 -13.27
CA SER A 223 -3.31 -7.54 -13.60
C SER A 223 -4.28 -6.85 -14.58
N VAL A 224 -4.71 -7.53 -15.64
CA VAL A 224 -5.68 -6.98 -16.61
C VAL A 224 -7.04 -6.70 -15.96
N PHE A 225 -7.51 -7.57 -15.07
CA PHE A 225 -8.74 -7.34 -14.33
C PHE A 225 -8.64 -6.10 -13.42
N ARG A 226 -7.51 -5.97 -12.72
CA ARG A 226 -7.23 -4.84 -11.82
C ARG A 226 -7.08 -3.53 -12.56
N GLU A 227 -6.46 -3.55 -13.74
CA GLU A 227 -6.37 -2.39 -14.63
C GLU A 227 -7.76 -1.94 -15.09
N SER A 228 -8.62 -2.89 -15.48
CA SER A 228 -10.03 -2.61 -15.83
C SER A 228 -10.76 -1.91 -14.69
N LEU A 229 -10.71 -2.45 -13.47
CA LEU A 229 -11.32 -1.84 -12.28
C LEU A 229 -10.73 -0.45 -11.98
N CYS A 230 -9.41 -0.30 -12.06
CA CYS A 230 -8.74 0.99 -11.81
C CYS A 230 -9.18 2.05 -12.84
N ARG A 231 -9.31 1.67 -14.12
CA ARG A 231 -9.81 2.56 -15.17
C ARG A 231 -11.25 3.01 -14.88
N LYS A 232 -12.13 2.08 -14.49
CA LYS A 232 -13.52 2.40 -14.09
C LYS A 232 -13.52 3.40 -12.94
N MET A 233 -12.73 3.15 -11.88
CA MET A 233 -12.63 4.04 -10.73
C MET A 233 -12.10 5.44 -11.09
N LYS A 234 -11.08 5.55 -11.96
CA LYS A 234 -10.53 6.83 -12.40
C LYS A 234 -11.58 7.66 -13.14
N VAL A 235 -12.30 7.03 -14.07
CA VAL A 235 -13.40 7.68 -14.81
C VAL A 235 -14.49 8.16 -13.84
N LEU A 236 -14.87 7.33 -12.86
CA LEU A 236 -15.84 7.70 -11.83
C LEU A 236 -15.30 8.85 -10.96
N LEU A 237 -14.05 8.82 -10.51
CA LEU A 237 -13.46 9.92 -9.73
C LEU A 237 -13.45 11.26 -10.49
N ASP A 238 -13.25 11.22 -11.80
CA ASP A 238 -13.19 12.41 -12.65
C ASP A 238 -14.58 13.01 -12.93
N LEU A 239 -15.61 12.18 -13.15
CA LEU A 239 -16.96 12.59 -13.54
C LEU A 239 -17.96 12.59 -12.36
N GLU A 240 -17.90 11.54 -11.57
CA GLU A 240 -18.66 11.31 -10.34
C GLU A 240 -17.80 11.68 -9.13
N ARG A 241 -17.45 12.97 -8.99
CA ARG A 241 -17.16 13.44 -7.63
C ARG A 241 -18.43 13.24 -6.81
N GLU A 242 -18.55 12.09 -6.14
CA GLU A 242 -19.65 11.80 -5.22
C GLU A 242 -19.72 12.98 -4.24
N ASP A 243 -20.93 13.39 -3.85
CA ASP A 243 -21.07 14.48 -2.87
C ASP A 243 -20.50 14.06 -1.51
N ASP A 244 -20.45 12.75 -1.24
CA ASP A 244 -19.83 12.20 -0.05
C ASP A 244 -18.30 12.14 -0.18
N ARG A 245 -17.64 13.18 0.34
CA ARG A 245 -16.19 13.24 0.45
C ARG A 245 -15.58 12.06 1.20
N LEU A 246 -16.32 11.47 2.15
CA LEU A 246 -15.85 10.30 2.86
C LEU A 246 -15.72 9.10 1.93
N ALA A 247 -16.75 8.82 1.14
CA ALA A 247 -16.76 7.71 0.19
C ALA A 247 -15.67 7.87 -0.87
N ASN A 248 -15.47 9.09 -1.39
CA ASN A 248 -14.35 9.39 -2.29
C ASN A 248 -12.99 9.12 -1.65
N ALA A 249 -12.78 9.58 -0.41
CA ALA A 249 -11.51 9.35 0.29
C ALA A 249 -11.26 7.86 0.56
N GLN A 250 -12.30 7.12 0.97
CA GLN A 250 -12.24 5.68 1.15
C GLN A 250 -11.90 4.96 -0.16
N ALA A 251 -12.55 5.36 -1.27
CA ALA A 251 -12.30 4.78 -2.58
C ALA A 251 -10.87 5.04 -3.07
N ILE A 252 -10.37 6.27 -2.90
CA ILE A 252 -8.99 6.62 -3.24
C ILE A 252 -8.01 5.83 -2.37
N LEU A 253 -8.28 5.69 -1.06
CA LEU A 253 -7.39 4.92 -0.18
C LEU A 253 -7.32 3.45 -0.61
N LEU A 254 -8.45 2.82 -0.90
CA LEU A 254 -8.52 1.44 -1.38
C LEU A 254 -7.78 1.28 -2.72
N MET A 255 -7.88 2.28 -3.61
CA MET A 255 -7.15 2.30 -4.88
C MET A 255 -5.63 2.33 -4.70
N VAL A 256 -5.11 3.17 -3.79
CA VAL A 256 -3.65 3.33 -3.60
C VAL A 256 -3.04 2.27 -2.70
N SER A 257 -3.86 1.57 -1.91
CA SER A 257 -3.37 0.61 -0.91
C SER A 257 -2.84 -0.69 -1.47
N HIS A 258 -3.25 -1.03 -2.69
CA HIS A 258 -2.82 -2.21 -3.41
C HIS A 258 -2.40 -1.78 -4.82
N PRO A 259 -1.22 -1.17 -5.00
CA PRO A 259 -0.77 -0.75 -6.32
C PRO A 259 -0.34 -1.94 -7.17
N GLU A 260 -0.53 -1.86 -8.48
CA GLU A 260 0.17 -2.76 -9.40
C GLU A 260 1.68 -2.45 -9.39
N PRO A 261 2.57 -3.44 -9.61
CA PRO A 261 4.02 -3.24 -9.55
C PRO A 261 4.54 -2.09 -10.42
N HIS A 262 3.96 -1.89 -11.60
CA HIS A 262 4.39 -0.89 -12.58
C HIS A 262 3.88 0.54 -12.30
N ARG A 263 3.16 0.78 -11.20
CA ARG A 263 2.55 2.09 -10.92
C ARG A 263 3.55 3.09 -10.36
N ASP A 264 3.47 4.32 -10.85
CA ASP A 264 4.35 5.40 -10.41
C ASP A 264 4.06 5.80 -8.95
N GLN A 265 5.09 5.72 -8.11
CA GLN A 265 5.04 6.12 -6.71
C GLN A 265 4.63 7.60 -6.53
N LYS A 266 4.96 8.47 -7.49
CA LYS A 266 4.53 9.88 -7.48
C LYS A 266 3.03 9.99 -7.70
N GLU A 267 2.46 9.19 -8.61
CA GLU A 267 1.02 9.13 -8.83
C GLU A 267 0.30 8.65 -7.55
N LEU A 268 0.79 7.57 -6.93
CA LEU A 268 0.23 7.04 -5.68
C LEU A 268 0.28 8.09 -4.55
N SER A 269 1.41 8.78 -4.40
CA SER A 269 1.58 9.84 -3.40
C SER A 269 0.66 11.04 -3.67
N HIS A 270 0.44 11.38 -4.94
CA HIS A 270 -0.50 12.43 -5.33
C HIS A 270 -1.94 12.09 -4.93
N TRP A 271 -2.41 10.90 -5.26
CA TRP A 271 -3.73 10.40 -4.85
C TRP A 271 -3.89 10.34 -3.34
N LEU A 272 -2.86 9.90 -2.63
CA LEU A 272 -2.85 9.88 -1.17
C LEU A 272 -2.94 11.30 -0.59
N GLY A 273 -2.22 12.27 -1.16
CA GLY A 273 -2.36 13.69 -0.79
C GLY A 273 -3.78 14.24 -1.01
N ILE A 274 -4.45 13.84 -2.09
CA ILE A 274 -5.87 14.17 -2.32
C ILE A 274 -6.76 13.56 -1.24
N CYS A 275 -6.56 12.28 -0.91
CA CYS A 275 -7.31 11.57 0.13
C CYS A 275 -7.19 12.30 1.49
N ILE A 276 -5.96 12.66 1.89
CA ILE A 276 -5.68 13.44 3.09
C ILE A 276 -6.42 14.79 3.06
N SER A 277 -6.31 15.53 1.96
CA SER A 277 -6.97 16.83 1.81
C SER A 277 -8.51 16.74 1.91
N MET A 278 -9.12 15.71 1.33
CA MET A 278 -10.56 15.49 1.38
C MET A 278 -11.04 15.26 2.82
N ILE A 279 -10.32 14.44 3.57
CA ILE A 279 -10.68 14.14 4.96
C ILE A 279 -10.44 15.34 5.87
N SER A 280 -9.26 15.97 5.79
CA SER A 280 -8.92 17.14 6.61
C SER A 280 -9.84 18.34 6.35
N SER A 281 -10.28 18.56 5.12
CA SER A 281 -11.21 19.65 4.78
C SER A 281 -12.65 19.41 5.23
N SER A 282 -12.97 18.24 5.76
CA SER A 282 -14.32 17.83 6.13
C SER A 282 -14.58 17.84 7.64
N GLN A 283 -13.61 18.25 8.48
CA GLN A 283 -13.73 18.28 9.94
C GLN A 283 -15.03 18.94 10.46
N THR A 284 -15.45 20.05 9.84
CA THR A 284 -16.70 20.73 10.23
C THR A 284 -17.97 19.93 9.91
N GLN A 285 -17.95 19.11 8.86
CA GLN A 285 -19.04 18.20 8.53
C GLN A 285 -19.07 17.00 9.49
N ILE A 286 -17.91 16.52 9.92
CA ILE A 286 -17.76 15.43 10.90
C ILE A 286 -18.37 15.84 12.24
N ALA A 287 -18.01 17.02 12.75
CA ALA A 287 -18.50 17.52 14.04
C ALA A 287 -20.03 17.65 14.08
N LYS A 288 -20.67 17.86 12.92
CA LYS A 288 -22.13 17.96 12.79
C LYS A 288 -22.81 16.64 12.42
N ALA A 289 -22.03 15.61 12.13
CA ALA A 289 -22.56 14.31 11.72
C ALA A 289 -23.08 13.53 12.94
N ASN A 290 -23.94 12.54 12.69
CA ASN A 290 -24.36 11.64 13.76
C ASN A 290 -23.17 10.79 14.26
N ALA A 291 -23.31 10.25 15.48
CA ALA A 291 -22.26 9.46 16.11
C ALA A 291 -21.76 8.31 15.22
N ARG A 292 -22.66 7.65 14.48
CA ARG A 292 -22.29 6.55 13.58
C ARG A 292 -21.34 7.00 12.45
N LYS A 293 -21.63 8.14 11.83
CA LYS A 293 -20.79 8.72 10.79
C LYS A 293 -19.47 9.18 11.39
N GLN A 294 -19.45 9.80 12.56
CA GLN A 294 -18.21 10.17 13.26
C GLN A 294 -17.28 8.97 13.53
N GLN A 295 -17.82 7.84 13.98
CA GLN A 295 -17.06 6.59 14.16
C GLN A 295 -16.43 6.10 12.85
N ILE A 296 -17.20 6.08 11.75
CA ILE A 296 -16.72 5.71 10.41
C ILE A 296 -15.58 6.64 9.96
N TRP A 297 -15.74 7.94 10.19
CA TRP A 297 -14.74 8.95 9.89
C TRP A 297 -13.45 8.71 10.67
N ARG A 298 -13.52 8.46 11.99
CA ARG A 298 -12.36 8.14 12.81
C ARG A 298 -11.63 6.89 12.33
N ARG A 299 -12.36 5.81 12.04
CA ARG A 299 -11.75 4.58 11.47
C ARG A 299 -11.10 4.84 10.11
N THR A 300 -11.69 5.72 9.30
CA THR A 300 -11.14 6.13 7.99
C THR A 300 -9.86 6.96 8.16
N TRP A 301 -9.86 7.96 9.04
CA TRP A 301 -8.69 8.78 9.36
C TRP A 301 -7.51 7.91 9.78
N TRP A 302 -7.73 7.00 10.73
CA TRP A 302 -6.67 6.11 11.22
C TRP A 302 -6.25 5.06 10.20
N SER A 303 -7.13 4.66 9.27
CA SER A 303 -6.74 3.81 8.14
C SER A 303 -5.80 4.55 7.19
N ILE A 304 -6.08 5.82 6.90
CA ILE A 304 -5.22 6.69 6.08
C ILE A 304 -3.90 6.93 6.81
N PHE A 305 -3.92 7.31 8.09
CA PHE A 305 -2.73 7.54 8.88
C PHE A 305 -1.82 6.31 8.90
N ASN A 306 -2.39 5.12 9.16
CA ASN A 306 -1.67 3.87 9.11
C ASN A 306 -1.07 3.65 7.72
N HIS A 307 -1.85 3.79 6.65
CA HIS A 307 -1.34 3.60 5.30
C HIS A 307 -0.19 4.56 4.99
N VAL A 308 -0.35 5.86 5.24
CA VAL A 308 0.68 6.90 5.05
C VAL A 308 1.95 6.57 5.84
N ARG A 309 1.83 6.13 7.10
CA ARG A 309 2.97 5.70 7.93
C ARG A 309 3.72 4.54 7.30
N LEU A 310 3.01 3.60 6.69
CA LEU A 310 3.56 2.38 6.11
C LEU A 310 4.16 2.60 4.71
N THR A 311 3.71 3.60 3.94
CA THR A 311 4.05 3.73 2.50
C THR A 311 4.68 5.06 2.10
N SER A 312 4.33 6.17 2.74
CA SER A 312 4.71 7.53 2.32
C SER A 312 4.89 8.47 3.52
N SER A 313 5.94 8.24 4.31
CA SER A 313 6.19 8.98 5.55
C SER A 313 6.35 10.50 5.34
N ASN A 314 6.78 10.92 4.15
CA ASN A 314 6.87 12.34 3.76
C ASN A 314 5.51 13.06 3.79
N LEU A 315 4.40 12.36 3.58
CA LEU A 315 3.05 12.93 3.61
C LEU A 315 2.46 13.03 5.01
N LEU A 316 3.13 12.50 6.05
CA LEU A 316 2.66 12.59 7.43
C LEU A 316 2.53 14.04 7.91
N THR A 317 3.36 14.94 7.40
CA THR A 317 3.29 16.38 7.70
C THR A 317 1.95 16.99 7.28
N LEU A 318 1.29 16.43 6.26
CA LEU A 318 -0.03 16.87 5.79
C LEU A 318 -1.19 16.39 6.67
N MET A 319 -0.97 15.36 7.49
CA MET A 319 -1.99 14.84 8.42
C MET A 319 -2.03 15.60 9.75
N GLY A 320 -1.08 16.51 9.99
CA GLY A 320 -0.98 17.27 11.24
C GLY A 320 -0.46 16.44 12.42
N VAL A 321 0.28 17.09 13.32
CA VAL A 321 0.49 16.58 14.69
C VAL A 321 -0.72 17.05 15.50
N PRO A 322 -1.36 16.18 16.31
CA PRO A 322 -2.55 16.54 17.06
C PRO A 322 -2.18 17.47 18.22
N GLU A 323 -1.94 18.75 17.94
CA GLU A 323 -1.65 19.76 18.97
C GLU A 323 -2.93 20.42 19.49
N ASN A 324 -4.07 20.30 18.79
CA ASN A 324 -5.38 20.77 19.24
C ASN A 324 -6.47 19.79 18.77
N GLY A 325 -6.71 18.75 19.59
CA GLY A 325 -7.49 17.56 19.24
C GLY A 325 -8.85 17.81 18.59
N SER A 326 -8.93 17.51 17.29
CA SER A 326 -10.19 17.25 16.59
C SER A 326 -10.73 15.87 16.99
N GLU A 327 -12.05 15.69 17.10
CA GLU A 327 -12.68 14.39 17.48
C GLU A 327 -12.30 13.19 16.58
N CYS A 328 -11.79 13.50 15.38
CA CYS A 328 -11.33 12.53 14.37
C CYS A 328 -9.89 12.06 14.62
N GLU A 329 -9.08 12.86 15.32
CA GLU A 329 -7.66 12.59 15.62
C GLU A 329 -7.49 11.76 16.90
N THR A 330 -8.54 11.59 17.69
CA THR A 330 -8.58 10.66 18.82
C THR A 330 -8.39 9.23 18.31
N LEU A 331 -7.53 8.45 18.97
CA LEU A 331 -7.33 7.02 18.68
C LEU A 331 -8.69 6.29 18.68
N PRO A 332 -8.88 5.34 17.75
CA PRO A 332 -10.10 4.56 17.71
C PRO A 332 -10.15 3.67 18.94
N SER A 333 -11.37 3.35 19.37
CA SER A 333 -11.61 2.38 20.44
C SER A 333 -12.64 1.35 20.00
N THR A 334 -12.93 0.38 20.85
CA THR A 334 -13.92 -0.67 20.53
C THR A 334 -15.33 -0.12 20.29
N HIS A 335 -15.69 1.05 20.85
CA HIS A 335 -17.00 1.67 20.60
C HIS A 335 -17.16 2.21 19.17
N ASP A 336 -16.04 2.39 18.45
CA ASP A 336 -16.07 2.79 17.05
C ASP A 336 -16.51 1.64 16.14
N PHE A 337 -16.56 0.41 16.63
CA PHE A 337 -16.88 -0.76 15.84
C PHE A 337 -18.29 -1.25 16.17
N ARG A 338 -18.97 -1.74 15.13
CA ARG A 338 -20.25 -2.41 15.32
C ARG A 338 -19.98 -3.90 15.39
N PHE A 339 -20.40 -4.52 16.48
CA PHE A 339 -20.31 -5.95 16.67
C PHE A 339 -21.70 -6.57 16.61
N GLY A 340 -21.79 -7.76 16.03
CA GLY A 340 -23.03 -8.55 16.00
C GLY A 340 -23.04 -9.55 14.86
N ALA A 341 -23.86 -10.59 14.99
CA ALA A 341 -24.12 -11.50 13.90
C ALA A 341 -24.75 -10.74 12.73
N LEU A 342 -24.22 -10.97 11.52
CA LEU A 342 -24.83 -10.48 10.28
C LEU A 342 -26.05 -11.34 9.92
N SER A 343 -26.96 -10.80 9.13
CA SER A 343 -28.19 -11.49 8.71
C SER A 343 -27.90 -12.79 7.95
N PRO A 344 -28.84 -13.76 7.92
CA PRO A 344 -28.68 -14.99 7.16
C PRO A 344 -28.39 -14.76 5.66
N ASN A 345 -28.99 -13.73 5.05
CA ASN A 345 -28.77 -13.39 3.64
C ASN A 345 -27.35 -12.84 3.40
N VAL A 346 -26.80 -12.08 4.35
CA VAL A 346 -25.38 -11.69 4.30
C VAL A 346 -24.48 -12.91 4.47
N GLN A 347 -24.86 -13.87 5.32
CA GLN A 347 -24.09 -15.10 5.51
C GLN A 347 -24.06 -15.97 4.26
N THR A 348 -25.17 -16.07 3.52
CA THR A 348 -25.19 -16.80 2.24
C THR A 348 -24.38 -16.09 1.15
N LEU A 349 -24.33 -14.74 1.17
CA LEU A 349 -23.55 -13.94 0.21
C LEU A 349 -22.04 -14.24 0.27
N VAL A 350 -21.49 -14.42 1.47
CA VAL A 350 -20.03 -14.53 1.69
C VAL A 350 -19.60 -15.91 2.21
N GLY A 351 -20.51 -16.88 2.22
CA GLY A 351 -20.24 -18.30 2.48
C GLY A 351 -19.69 -18.62 3.88
N THR A 352 -18.68 -19.49 3.92
CA THR A 352 -18.07 -20.08 5.12
C THR A 352 -17.18 -19.13 5.94
N CYS A 353 -17.37 -17.83 5.84
CA CYS A 353 -16.63 -16.86 6.65
C CYS A 353 -17.07 -16.91 8.12
N ASP A 354 -16.52 -17.85 8.89
CA ASP A 354 -16.87 -18.08 10.29
C ASP A 354 -16.65 -16.83 11.17
N PHE A 355 -15.66 -16.00 10.83
CA PHE A 355 -15.39 -14.74 11.55
C PHE A 355 -16.51 -13.70 11.45
N LEU A 356 -17.40 -13.81 10.47
CA LEU A 356 -18.57 -12.92 10.35
C LEU A 356 -19.70 -13.33 11.31
N ARG A 357 -19.66 -14.57 11.81
CA ARG A 357 -20.65 -15.12 12.74
C ARG A 357 -20.23 -14.88 14.19
N ASP A 358 -18.94 -14.94 14.46
CA ASP A 358 -18.42 -14.85 15.82
C ASP A 358 -17.92 -13.45 16.18
N VAL A 359 -18.62 -12.85 17.14
CA VAL A 359 -18.38 -11.54 17.74
C VAL A 359 -16.97 -11.44 18.33
N GLN A 360 -16.39 -12.53 18.84
CA GLN A 360 -15.02 -12.55 19.35
C GLN A 360 -14.01 -12.25 18.26
N TYR A 361 -14.19 -12.74 17.03
CA TYR A 361 -13.31 -12.40 15.92
C TYR A 361 -13.47 -10.96 15.48
N GLN A 362 -14.70 -10.45 15.44
CA GLN A 362 -14.93 -9.04 15.13
C GLN A 362 -14.22 -8.14 16.17
N GLN A 363 -14.30 -8.49 17.45
CA GLN A 363 -13.60 -7.81 18.53
C GLN A 363 -12.07 -7.94 18.41
N PHE A 364 -11.57 -9.12 18.05
CA PHE A 364 -10.15 -9.34 17.78
C PHE A 364 -9.65 -8.41 16.66
N GLN A 365 -10.34 -8.35 15.52
CA GLN A 365 -9.99 -7.48 14.40
C GLN A 365 -9.98 -5.99 14.81
N ALA A 366 -11.01 -5.56 15.55
CA ALA A 366 -11.07 -4.19 16.06
C ALA A 366 -9.89 -3.87 16.98
N ARG A 367 -9.57 -4.74 17.95
CA ARG A 367 -8.43 -4.57 18.86
C ARG A 367 -7.10 -4.58 18.12
N LEU A 368 -6.93 -5.46 17.15
CA LEU A 368 -5.75 -5.51 16.29
C LEU A 368 -5.55 -4.18 15.55
N PHE A 369 -6.59 -3.63 14.93
CA PHE A 369 -6.50 -2.34 14.25
C PHE A 369 -6.16 -1.19 15.21
N ILE A 370 -6.73 -1.18 16.42
CA ILE A 370 -6.43 -0.17 17.44
C ILE A 370 -4.96 -0.25 17.86
N GLU A 371 -4.47 -1.45 18.18
CA GLU A 371 -3.07 -1.64 18.61
C GLU A 371 -2.08 -1.36 17.47
N LYS A 372 -2.41 -1.74 16.23
CA LYS A 372 -1.65 -1.32 15.05
C LYS A 372 -1.59 0.20 14.93
N SER A 373 -2.70 0.88 15.16
CA SER A 373 -2.78 2.36 15.05
C SER A 373 -1.93 3.05 16.11
N LYS A 374 -1.96 2.55 17.35
CA LYS A 374 -1.05 3.00 18.43
C LYS A 374 0.41 2.76 18.06
N LEU A 375 0.73 1.58 17.53
CA LEU A 375 2.08 1.27 17.09
C LEU A 375 2.52 2.20 15.95
N CYS A 376 1.69 2.48 14.95
CA CYS A 376 2.00 3.44 13.88
C CYS A 376 2.16 4.89 14.39
N GLN A 377 1.61 5.24 15.55
CA GLN A 377 1.79 6.54 16.19
C GLN A 377 3.14 6.64 16.94
N ILE A 378 3.63 5.51 17.45
CA ILE A 378 4.91 5.42 18.16
C ILE A 378 6.04 5.15 17.17
N GLY A 379 5.94 4.04 16.46
CA GLY A 379 6.96 3.44 15.63
C GLY A 379 7.32 4.25 14.39
N GLN A 380 8.61 4.21 14.07
CA GLN A 380 9.15 4.66 12.80
C GLN A 380 9.56 3.40 12.04
N LEU A 381 9.04 3.24 10.82
CA LEU A 381 9.48 2.15 9.96
C LEU A 381 10.76 2.53 9.24
N PRO A 382 11.63 1.54 8.91
CA PRO A 382 12.68 1.73 7.93
C PRO A 382 12.05 2.37 6.69
N GLY A 383 12.48 3.59 6.34
CA GLY A 383 11.79 4.34 5.31
C GLY A 383 11.85 3.61 3.98
N LEU A 384 10.70 3.41 3.32
CA LEU A 384 10.67 3.16 1.87
C LEU A 384 11.20 4.39 1.07
N SER A 385 11.34 5.54 1.73
CA SER A 385 11.67 6.84 1.13
C SER A 385 13.15 7.23 1.18
N GLY A 386 14.09 6.28 1.22
CA GLY A 386 15.51 6.54 0.98
C GLY A 386 15.91 6.07 -0.41
N ASP A 387 16.05 7.01 -1.35
CA ASP A 387 16.80 6.90 -2.62
C ASP A 387 16.94 5.50 -3.25
N LEU A 388 15.97 5.14 -4.08
CA LEU A 388 16.16 4.20 -5.20
C LEU A 388 16.05 4.97 -6.52
N SER A 389 16.57 6.20 -6.56
CA SER A 389 16.78 6.95 -7.80
C SER A 389 18.21 6.70 -8.27
N ASP A 390 18.35 6.20 -9.50
CA ASP A 390 19.60 5.92 -10.21
C ASP A 390 20.60 7.08 -10.15
N SER A 391 21.51 7.07 -9.18
CA SER A 391 22.76 7.81 -9.26
C SER A 391 23.89 6.92 -8.78
N PRO A 392 24.84 6.52 -9.65
CA PRO A 392 25.88 5.55 -9.33
C PRO A 392 27.07 6.17 -8.57
N SER A 393 26.90 7.32 -7.92
CA SER A 393 28.00 8.03 -7.29
C SER A 393 27.64 8.54 -5.90
N ARG A 394 27.56 7.62 -4.94
CA ARG A 394 27.85 7.89 -3.52
C ARG A 394 28.10 6.57 -2.79
N GLU A 395 29.36 6.19 -2.70
CA GLU A 395 29.83 5.18 -1.76
C GLU A 395 29.41 5.55 -0.34
N GLY A 396 28.85 4.57 0.39
CA GLY A 396 28.79 4.59 1.85
C GLY A 396 27.55 5.22 2.49
N GLY A 397 26.56 4.38 2.79
CA GLY A 397 25.69 4.58 3.96
C GLY A 397 24.21 4.80 3.66
N PHE A 398 23.39 3.97 4.29
CA PHE A 398 21.95 4.16 4.56
C PHE A 398 21.66 5.40 5.44
N ALA A 399 22.42 6.47 5.27
CA ALA A 399 22.11 7.77 5.84
C ALA A 399 21.07 8.43 4.94
N SER A 400 19.80 8.04 5.13
CA SER A 400 18.70 8.98 4.93
C SER A 400 19.14 10.33 5.51
N ALA A 401 18.95 11.42 4.76
CA ALA A 401 19.16 12.79 5.24
C ALA A 401 18.39 12.96 6.55
N GLY A 402 19.06 12.60 7.64
CA GLY A 402 18.43 12.35 8.91
C GLY A 402 18.04 13.69 9.48
N ILE A 403 16.77 13.84 9.80
CA ILE A 403 16.43 14.57 11.02
C ILE A 403 17.34 13.94 12.08
N LYS A 404 18.36 14.68 12.52
CA LYS A 404 19.24 14.25 13.62
C LYS A 404 18.36 14.20 14.86
N THR A 405 17.65 13.08 15.04
CA THR A 405 16.83 12.85 16.21
C THR A 405 17.76 12.81 17.41
N SER A 406 17.47 13.63 18.42
CA SER A 406 18.33 13.68 19.60
C SER A 406 18.38 12.31 20.30
N PRO A 407 19.48 11.97 21.01
CA PRO A 407 19.54 10.73 21.79
C PRO A 407 18.36 10.59 22.77
N THR A 408 17.89 11.72 23.31
CA THR A 408 16.71 11.80 24.16
C THR A 408 15.43 11.36 23.45
N GLU A 409 15.20 11.78 22.20
CA GLU A 409 14.05 11.35 21.40
C GLU A 409 14.09 9.84 21.09
N VAL A 410 15.29 9.29 20.83
CA VAL A 410 15.46 7.85 20.59
C VAL A 410 15.17 7.05 21.87
N ALA A 411 15.61 7.53 23.03
CA ALA A 411 15.31 6.91 24.32
C ALA A 411 13.81 6.97 24.67
N GLU A 412 13.17 8.12 24.42
CA GLU A 412 11.72 8.26 24.62
C GLU A 412 10.93 7.32 23.70
N LEU A 413 11.34 7.22 22.44
CA LEU A 413 10.77 6.29 21.48
C LEU A 413 10.91 4.83 21.94
N ALA A 414 12.11 4.44 22.39
CA ALA A 414 12.38 3.11 22.95
C ALA A 414 11.45 2.81 24.13
N GLN A 415 11.30 3.76 25.06
CA GLN A 415 10.47 3.62 26.24
C GLN A 415 8.98 3.49 25.88
N ARG A 416 8.47 4.29 24.93
CA ARG A 416 7.09 4.21 24.46
C ARG A 416 6.82 2.89 23.74
N LEU A 417 7.76 2.41 22.93
CA LEU A 417 7.67 1.15 22.22
C LEU A 417 7.67 -0.05 23.19
N GLY A 418 8.55 -0.02 24.20
CA GLY A 418 8.58 -1.02 25.26
C GLY A 418 7.29 -1.05 26.09
N ARG A 419 6.77 0.12 26.47
CA ARG A 419 5.48 0.24 27.17
C ARG A 419 4.32 -0.33 26.35
N TRP A 420 4.28 -0.02 25.04
CA TRP A 420 3.26 -0.57 24.15
C TRP A 420 3.33 -2.11 24.08
N HIS A 421 4.51 -2.68 23.93
CA HIS A 421 4.69 -4.13 23.88
C HIS A 421 4.28 -4.83 25.19
N ALA A 422 4.65 -4.27 26.34
CA ALA A 422 4.27 -4.79 27.65
C ALA A 422 2.74 -4.80 27.85
N GLN A 423 2.06 -3.76 27.34
CA GLN A 423 0.60 -3.62 27.44
C GLN A 423 -0.17 -4.38 26.34
N LEU A 424 0.53 -4.98 25.36
CA LEU A 424 -0.11 -5.70 24.27
C LEU A 424 -0.90 -6.92 24.81
N PRO A 425 -2.21 -6.99 24.58
CA PRO A 425 -3.03 -8.10 25.06
C PRO A 425 -2.51 -9.45 24.58
N PRO A 426 -2.49 -10.50 25.43
CA PRO A 426 -1.99 -11.83 25.05
C PRO A 426 -2.64 -12.40 23.79
N ALA A 427 -3.93 -12.11 23.59
CA ALA A 427 -4.69 -12.55 22.42
C ALA A 427 -4.21 -11.93 21.09
N LEU A 428 -3.43 -10.86 21.11
CA LEU A 428 -2.86 -10.22 19.91
C LEU A 428 -1.38 -10.55 19.70
N ARG A 429 -0.73 -11.21 20.67
CA ARG A 429 0.67 -11.61 20.56
C ARG A 429 0.78 -12.74 19.54
N HIS A 430 1.83 -12.68 18.74
CA HIS A 430 2.14 -13.75 17.79
C HIS A 430 2.40 -15.06 18.53
N GLN A 431 1.81 -16.15 18.01
CA GLN A 431 1.90 -17.50 18.54
C GLN A 431 2.04 -18.43 17.35
N SER A 432 3.11 -19.21 17.33
CA SER A 432 3.33 -20.24 16.31
C SER A 432 2.28 -21.36 16.45
N PRO A 433 1.78 -21.91 15.34
CA PRO A 433 0.81 -22.98 15.39
C PRO A 433 1.43 -24.26 15.97
N THR A 434 0.73 -24.87 16.93
CA THR A 434 1.15 -26.14 17.56
C THR A 434 0.87 -27.37 16.67
N SER A 435 -0.02 -27.21 15.68
CA SER A 435 -0.45 -28.26 14.74
C SER A 435 -0.08 -27.90 13.30
N SER A 436 0.22 -28.91 12.49
CA SER A 436 0.47 -28.74 11.04
C SER A 436 -0.82 -28.53 10.24
N ALA A 437 -1.98 -28.98 10.75
CA ALA A 437 -3.28 -28.77 10.12
C ALA A 437 -3.95 -27.53 10.70
N VAL A 438 -3.72 -26.38 10.06
CA VAL A 438 -4.21 -25.06 10.48
C VAL A 438 -5.49 -24.71 9.71
N THR A 439 -6.57 -24.40 10.42
CA THR A 439 -7.86 -23.95 9.84
C THR A 439 -7.73 -22.60 9.11
N GLU A 440 -8.65 -22.27 8.20
CA GLU A 440 -8.65 -20.94 7.52
C GLU A 440 -8.63 -19.77 8.51
N LEU A 441 -9.30 -19.96 9.64
CA LEU A 441 -9.43 -18.97 10.70
C LEU A 441 -8.13 -18.79 11.48
N GLU A 442 -7.45 -19.88 11.82
CA GLU A 442 -6.13 -19.81 12.45
C GLU A 442 -5.09 -19.21 11.49
N ARG A 443 -5.16 -19.54 10.19
CA ARG A 443 -4.32 -18.91 9.15
C ARG A 443 -4.53 -17.40 9.11
N PHE A 444 -5.79 -16.95 9.10
CA PHE A 444 -6.14 -15.55 9.19
C PHE A 444 -5.53 -14.89 10.44
N ILE A 445 -5.77 -15.45 11.62
CA ILE A 445 -5.27 -14.90 12.90
C ILE A 445 -3.74 -14.82 12.90
N LEU A 446 -3.07 -15.86 12.41
CA LEU A 446 -1.62 -15.96 12.35
C LEU A 446 -1.01 -14.84 11.51
N VAL A 447 -1.50 -14.62 10.28
CA VAL A 447 -1.00 -13.55 9.39
C VAL A 447 -1.12 -12.19 10.05
N HIS A 448 -2.26 -11.90 10.66
CA HIS A 448 -2.53 -10.61 11.31
C HIS A 448 -1.67 -10.37 12.55
N ARG A 449 -1.45 -11.39 13.38
CA ARG A 449 -0.55 -11.32 14.54
C ARG A 449 0.92 -11.20 14.11
N ALA A 450 1.33 -11.97 13.11
CA ALA A 450 2.68 -11.90 12.55
C ALA A 450 2.95 -10.51 11.97
N TRP A 451 1.98 -9.93 11.25
CA TRP A 451 2.10 -8.58 10.73
C TRP A 451 2.30 -7.53 11.83
N LEU A 452 1.54 -7.60 12.92
CA LEU A 452 1.71 -6.69 14.06
C LEU A 452 3.09 -6.84 14.72
N LEU A 453 3.58 -8.08 14.86
CA LEU A 453 4.92 -8.35 15.39
C LEU A 453 6.01 -7.81 14.46
N LEU A 454 5.89 -8.00 13.14
CA LEU A 454 6.84 -7.49 12.15
C LEU A 454 6.96 -5.97 12.22
N LEU A 455 5.84 -5.25 12.36
CA LEU A 455 5.83 -3.80 12.55
C LEU A 455 6.55 -3.36 13.84
N TYR A 456 6.38 -4.13 14.91
CA TYR A 456 7.06 -3.87 16.18
C TYR A 456 8.57 -4.10 16.05
N LEU A 457 8.99 -5.23 15.47
CA LEU A 457 10.39 -5.57 15.23
C LEU A 457 11.07 -4.53 14.33
N ALA A 458 10.42 -4.11 13.26
CA ALA A 458 10.92 -3.05 12.38
C ALA A 458 11.11 -1.72 13.13
N SER A 459 10.18 -1.36 14.01
CA SER A 459 10.28 -0.16 14.83
C SER A 459 11.42 -0.27 15.85
N ALA A 460 11.56 -1.43 16.49
CA ALA A 460 12.64 -1.72 17.43
C ALA A 460 14.01 -1.68 16.73
N TYR A 461 14.12 -2.24 15.52
CA TYR A 461 15.32 -2.17 14.71
C TYR A 461 15.75 -0.71 14.45
N VAL A 462 14.80 0.16 14.08
CA VAL A 462 15.07 1.58 13.86
C VAL A 462 15.58 2.25 15.14
N VAL A 463 14.99 1.97 16.31
CA VAL A 463 15.48 2.48 17.60
C VAL A 463 16.91 2.02 17.86
N CYS A 464 17.20 0.72 17.72
CA CYS A 464 18.53 0.17 17.94
C CYS A 464 19.56 0.77 16.98
N SER A 465 19.23 0.91 15.70
CA SER A 465 20.11 1.46 14.66
C SER A 465 20.49 2.93 14.89
N ARG A 466 19.66 3.68 15.63
CA ARG A 466 19.87 5.11 15.92
C ARG A 466 20.41 5.37 17.32
N SER A 467 20.50 4.36 18.17
CA SER A 467 21.03 4.49 19.51
C SER A 467 22.54 4.71 19.50
N VAL A 468 23.04 5.54 20.43
CA VAL A 468 24.47 5.76 20.62
C VAL A 468 25.11 4.44 21.10
N GLY A 469 26.08 3.93 20.34
CA GLY A 469 26.76 2.65 20.67
C GLY A 469 26.16 1.40 20.02
N SER A 470 25.32 1.53 18.97
CA SER A 470 24.87 0.47 18.05
C SER A 470 25.08 -0.96 18.56
N ASN A 471 24.13 -1.46 19.37
CA ASN A 471 24.21 -2.82 19.92
C ASN A 471 24.01 -3.85 18.80
N SER A 472 25.12 -4.31 18.20
CA SER A 472 25.13 -5.23 17.07
C SER A 472 24.37 -6.52 17.37
N HIS A 473 24.50 -7.06 18.58
CA HIS A 473 23.81 -8.29 18.98
C HIS A 473 22.29 -8.12 19.08
N ALA A 474 21.82 -6.98 19.59
CA ALA A 474 20.39 -6.70 19.66
C ALA A 474 19.78 -6.54 18.25
N MET A 475 20.50 -5.87 17.34
CA MET A 475 20.04 -5.73 15.96
C MET A 475 20.01 -7.08 15.24
N GLU A 476 21.09 -7.86 15.34
CA GLU A 476 21.17 -9.21 14.78
C GLU A 476 20.02 -10.10 15.30
N HIS A 477 19.73 -10.05 16.59
CA HIS A 477 18.60 -10.80 17.16
C HIS A 477 17.25 -10.37 16.57
N ILE A 478 17.02 -9.06 16.40
CA ILE A 478 15.79 -8.55 15.76
C ILE A 478 15.70 -9.04 14.32
N LEU A 479 16.80 -8.97 13.55
CA LEU A 479 16.83 -9.43 12.17
C LEU A 479 16.56 -10.94 12.07
N ASN A 480 17.19 -11.75 12.91
CA ASN A 480 16.93 -13.18 13.00
C ASN A 480 15.45 -13.48 13.31
N ARG A 481 14.84 -12.70 14.23
CA ARG A 481 13.42 -12.86 14.54
C ARG A 481 12.52 -12.48 13.36
N ILE A 482 12.85 -11.42 12.62
CA ILE A 482 12.14 -11.08 11.38
C ILE A 482 12.22 -12.26 10.40
N SER A 483 13.41 -12.80 10.17
CA SER A 483 13.63 -13.92 9.25
C SER A 483 12.84 -15.17 9.64
N LEU A 484 12.77 -15.51 10.93
CA LEU A 484 11.97 -16.63 11.43
C LEU A 484 10.47 -16.47 11.15
N ILE A 485 9.93 -15.25 11.30
CA ILE A 485 8.51 -14.98 11.01
C ILE A 485 8.24 -15.07 9.50
N PHE A 486 9.14 -14.53 8.68
CA PHE A 486 9.04 -14.65 7.22
C PHE A 486 9.12 -16.11 6.76
N ASP A 487 10.01 -16.91 7.33
CA ASP A 487 10.12 -18.34 7.08
C ASP A 487 8.85 -19.11 7.46
N GLU A 488 8.30 -18.86 8.65
CA GLU A 488 7.07 -19.53 9.10
C GLU A 488 5.91 -19.23 8.15
N LEU A 489 5.73 -17.97 7.77
CA LEU A 489 4.68 -17.57 6.82
C LEU A 489 4.92 -18.13 5.42
N TYR A 490 6.17 -18.24 4.99
CA TYR A 490 6.54 -18.87 3.72
C TYR A 490 6.19 -20.37 3.72
N ARG A 491 6.64 -21.13 4.73
CA ARG A 491 6.36 -22.57 4.86
C ARG A 491 4.86 -22.88 4.93
N LEU A 492 4.08 -21.97 5.49
CA LEU A 492 2.62 -22.11 5.57
C LEU A 492 1.89 -21.62 4.31
N ASN A 493 2.57 -21.13 3.27
CA ASN A 493 2.00 -20.50 2.08
C ASN A 493 1.08 -19.31 2.42
N LEU A 494 1.56 -18.43 3.29
CA LEU A 494 0.84 -17.24 3.77
C LEU A 494 1.53 -15.93 3.40
N ILE A 495 2.73 -15.98 2.81
CA ILE A 495 3.54 -14.78 2.56
C ILE A 495 2.86 -13.78 1.62
N THR A 496 2.14 -14.26 0.61
CA THR A 496 1.44 -13.44 -0.39
C THR A 496 0.27 -12.63 0.18
N LEU A 497 -0.11 -12.90 1.44
CA LEU A 497 -1.18 -12.21 2.16
C LEU A 497 -0.65 -11.01 2.97
N LEU A 498 0.67 -10.88 3.12
CA LEU A 498 1.27 -9.74 3.78
C LEU A 498 1.16 -8.46 2.92
N PRO A 499 1.02 -7.28 3.54
CA PRO A 499 1.08 -6.02 2.80
C PRO A 499 2.44 -5.83 2.11
N ASN A 500 2.48 -5.07 1.01
CA ASN A 500 3.73 -4.75 0.29
C ASN A 500 4.81 -4.10 1.17
N SER A 501 4.41 -3.39 2.24
CA SER A 501 5.35 -2.82 3.21
C SER A 501 6.13 -3.87 4.01
N SER A 502 5.70 -5.13 4.03
CA SER A 502 6.47 -6.24 4.63
C SER A 502 7.83 -6.42 3.97
N ILE A 503 7.93 -6.18 2.66
CA ILE A 503 9.17 -6.29 1.90
C ILE A 503 10.22 -5.29 2.44
N ALA A 504 9.79 -4.10 2.82
CA ALA A 504 10.67 -3.09 3.43
C ALA A 504 11.12 -3.48 4.85
N ILE A 505 10.36 -4.32 5.55
CA ILE A 505 10.74 -4.88 6.87
C ILE A 505 11.80 -5.98 6.71
N LEU A 506 11.75 -6.74 5.62
CA LEU A 506 12.72 -7.81 5.32
C LEU A 506 14.07 -7.25 4.86
N MET A 507 14.07 -6.08 4.20
CA MET A 507 15.26 -5.44 3.62
C MET A 507 16.49 -5.39 4.55
N PRO A 508 16.41 -4.93 5.81
CA PRO A 508 17.57 -4.89 6.69
C PRO A 508 18.19 -6.26 6.98
N ALA A 509 17.38 -7.33 7.00
CA ALA A 509 17.88 -8.69 7.18
C ALA A 509 18.60 -9.19 5.93
N VAL A 510 18.07 -8.87 4.75
CA VAL A 510 18.74 -9.13 3.46
C VAL A 510 20.08 -8.41 3.39
N ASP A 511 20.10 -7.10 3.68
CA ASP A 511 21.31 -6.28 3.64
C ASP A 511 22.38 -6.75 4.65
N PHE A 512 21.96 -7.23 5.82
CA PHE A 512 22.86 -7.81 6.81
C PHE A 512 23.59 -9.03 6.24
N HIS A 513 22.87 -9.98 5.63
CA HIS A 513 23.50 -11.18 5.07
C HIS A 513 24.28 -10.91 3.78
N ILE A 514 23.88 -9.92 2.97
CA ILE A 514 24.70 -9.48 1.81
C ILE A 514 26.07 -9.00 2.29
N LYS A 515 26.10 -8.08 3.26
CA LYS A 515 27.36 -7.56 3.83
C LYS A 515 28.20 -8.65 4.48
N ALA A 516 27.56 -9.63 5.12
CA ALA A 516 28.26 -10.75 5.73
C ALA A 516 28.94 -11.62 4.66
N VAL A 517 28.30 -11.83 3.50
CA VAL A 517 28.90 -12.58 2.38
C VAL A 517 30.01 -11.78 1.69
N GLU A 518 29.84 -10.48 1.50
CA GLU A 518 30.84 -9.60 0.87
C GLU A 518 32.11 -9.42 1.72
N SER A 519 31.99 -9.46 3.05
CA SER A 519 33.11 -9.25 3.98
C SER A 519 33.87 -10.53 4.36
N ALA A 520 33.31 -11.72 4.08
CA ALA A 520 33.90 -13.00 4.43
C ALA A 520 34.59 -13.66 3.21
N TYR A 521 35.64 -14.45 3.45
CA TYR A 521 36.17 -15.32 2.40
C TYR A 521 35.08 -16.32 1.95
N PRO A 522 35.02 -16.70 0.65
CA PRO A 522 33.87 -17.41 0.06
C PRO A 522 33.45 -18.72 0.76
N GLN A 523 34.35 -19.32 1.54
CA GLN A 523 34.19 -20.61 2.21
C GLN A 523 33.72 -20.50 3.68
N THR A 524 33.66 -19.31 4.28
CA THR A 524 33.37 -19.15 5.72
C THR A 524 31.97 -18.65 6.07
N ASN A 525 31.09 -18.41 5.09
CA ASN A 525 29.75 -17.86 5.35
C ASN A 525 28.60 -18.60 4.67
N GLU A 526 28.63 -19.93 4.69
CA GLU A 526 27.55 -20.77 4.16
C GLU A 526 26.18 -20.47 4.79
N ALA A 527 26.14 -20.12 6.07
CA ALA A 527 24.90 -19.79 6.76
C ALA A 527 24.21 -18.56 6.14
N SER A 528 24.96 -17.48 5.87
CA SER A 528 24.39 -16.29 5.23
C SER A 528 23.99 -16.57 3.79
N GLN A 529 24.75 -17.39 3.05
CA GLN A 529 24.37 -17.80 1.69
C GLN A 529 23.03 -18.54 1.66
N ARG A 530 22.81 -19.49 2.60
CA ARG A 530 21.50 -20.18 2.74
C ARG A 530 20.36 -19.21 3.03
N MET A 531 20.58 -18.23 3.93
CA MET A 531 19.58 -17.21 4.22
C MET A 531 19.25 -16.35 2.99
N LEU A 532 20.25 -15.96 2.19
CA LEU A 532 20.03 -15.20 0.95
C LEU A 532 19.24 -16.00 -0.09
N GLN A 533 19.50 -17.31 -0.22
CA GLN A 533 18.72 -18.21 -1.08
C GLN A 533 17.26 -18.26 -0.62
N GLN A 534 17.02 -18.42 0.68
CA GLN A 534 15.67 -18.42 1.25
C GLN A 534 14.95 -17.09 1.01
N TYR A 535 15.62 -15.94 1.19
CA TYR A 535 15.02 -14.64 0.87
C TYR A 535 14.70 -14.50 -0.61
N SER A 536 15.54 -15.03 -1.51
CA SER A 536 15.24 -15.04 -2.94
C SER A 536 13.93 -15.76 -3.24
N GLU A 537 13.70 -16.95 -2.65
CA GLU A 537 12.44 -17.68 -2.81
C GLU A 537 11.22 -16.90 -2.30
N ILE A 538 11.34 -16.31 -1.10
CA ILE A 538 10.31 -15.48 -0.49
C ILE A 538 9.98 -14.28 -1.38
N LEU A 539 11.00 -13.60 -1.91
CA LEU A 539 10.82 -12.43 -2.77
C LEU A 539 10.21 -12.79 -4.12
N HIS A 540 10.54 -13.95 -4.69
CA HIS A 540 9.91 -14.43 -5.92
C HIS A 540 8.40 -14.65 -5.76
N GLN A 541 7.93 -15.13 -4.60
CA GLN A 541 6.49 -15.23 -4.34
C GLN A 541 5.80 -13.86 -4.20
N LEU A 542 6.55 -12.81 -3.85
CA LEU A 542 6.03 -11.46 -3.65
C LEU A 542 6.17 -10.54 -4.88
N GLN A 543 6.95 -10.95 -5.89
CA GLN A 543 7.32 -10.10 -7.03
C GLN A 543 6.11 -9.63 -7.85
N ASP A 544 5.11 -10.50 -8.02
CA ASP A 544 3.92 -10.22 -8.83
C ASP A 544 3.07 -9.08 -8.26
N ASN A 545 3.21 -8.80 -6.96
CA ASN A 545 2.46 -7.78 -6.25
C ASN A 545 3.33 -6.57 -5.86
N SER A 546 4.66 -6.62 -6.10
CA SER A 546 5.58 -5.58 -5.64
C SER A 546 6.82 -5.42 -6.51
N ALA A 547 6.98 -4.23 -7.10
CA ALA A 547 8.21 -3.86 -7.79
C ALA A 547 9.45 -3.81 -6.88
N LEU A 548 9.26 -3.59 -5.56
CA LEU A 548 10.37 -3.60 -4.61
C LEU A 548 10.97 -5.00 -4.46
N ALA A 549 10.14 -6.06 -4.51
CA ALA A 549 10.63 -7.42 -4.51
C ALA A 549 11.46 -7.71 -5.78
N GLY A 550 10.98 -7.30 -6.95
CA GLY A 550 11.72 -7.44 -8.22
C GLY A 550 13.12 -6.81 -8.17
N ARG A 551 13.25 -5.57 -7.68
CA ARG A 551 14.56 -4.91 -7.53
C ARG A 551 15.48 -5.61 -6.53
N MET A 552 14.93 -6.18 -5.45
CA MET A 552 15.75 -6.91 -4.49
C MET A 552 16.23 -8.26 -5.00
N ILE A 553 15.43 -8.95 -5.82
CA ILE A 553 15.87 -10.15 -6.53
C ILE A 553 17.07 -9.83 -7.43
N GLU A 554 16.98 -8.73 -8.20
CA GLU A 554 18.09 -8.26 -9.03
C GLU A 554 19.35 -7.99 -8.19
N LYS A 555 19.21 -7.27 -7.07
CA LYS A 555 20.32 -7.04 -6.13
C LYS A 555 20.93 -8.35 -5.60
N LEU A 556 20.11 -9.33 -5.21
CA LEU A 556 20.58 -10.64 -4.75
C LEU A 556 21.32 -11.42 -5.86
N SER A 557 20.83 -11.33 -7.10
CA SER A 557 21.45 -12.00 -8.24
C SER A 557 22.86 -11.46 -8.53
N ASN A 558 23.09 -10.16 -8.36
CA ASN A 558 24.40 -9.53 -8.55
C ASN A 558 25.43 -9.98 -7.52
N VAL A 559 25.00 -10.20 -6.26
CA VAL A 559 25.88 -10.66 -5.17
C VAL A 559 26.20 -12.15 -5.30
N THR A 560 25.28 -12.94 -5.85
CA THR A 560 25.44 -14.40 -6.02
C THR A 560 26.07 -14.80 -7.36
N ALA A 561 26.30 -13.83 -8.28
CA ALA A 561 26.91 -14.09 -9.57
C ALA A 561 28.39 -14.50 -9.44
N PRO A 562 28.84 -15.55 -10.17
CA PRO A 562 30.21 -16.06 -10.08
C PRO A 562 31.30 -15.08 -10.57
N GLY A 563 30.94 -13.94 -11.16
CA GLY A 563 31.87 -12.95 -11.70
C GLY A 563 32.52 -12.01 -10.66
N ALA A 564 31.95 -11.87 -9.46
CA ALA A 564 32.55 -11.08 -8.38
C ALA A 564 33.68 -11.81 -7.64
N GLN A 565 33.88 -13.11 -7.93
CA GLN A 565 34.90 -13.97 -7.32
C GLN A 565 36.29 -13.86 -7.98
N ASP A 566 36.38 -13.28 -9.18
CA ASP A 566 37.61 -13.29 -10.00
C ASP A 566 38.53 -12.07 -9.77
N ASP A 567 38.00 -10.97 -9.22
CA ASP A 567 38.80 -9.76 -8.95
C ASP A 567 39.52 -9.80 -7.60
N LEU A 568 39.01 -10.54 -6.61
CA LEU A 568 39.63 -10.65 -5.28
C LEU A 568 40.68 -11.78 -5.17
N SER A 569 40.60 -12.77 -6.06
CA SER A 569 41.55 -13.88 -6.16
C SER A 569 42.87 -13.48 -6.83
N ARG A 570 42.92 -12.32 -7.51
CA ARG A 570 44.18 -11.73 -8.03
C ARG A 570 44.98 -10.94 -6.98
N LEU A 571 44.37 -10.53 -5.87
CA LEU A 571 45.02 -9.75 -4.82
C LEU A 571 45.49 -10.59 -3.62
N THR A 572 45.11 -11.88 -3.56
CA THR A 572 45.39 -12.77 -2.42
C THR A 572 46.46 -13.83 -2.69
N ALA A 573 47.09 -13.78 -3.88
CA ALA A 573 48.22 -14.65 -4.23
C ALA A 573 49.55 -14.29 -3.54
N SER A 574 49.56 -13.31 -2.63
CA SER A 574 50.75 -12.91 -1.86
C SER A 574 50.45 -12.80 -0.37
N GLU A 575 50.16 -13.92 0.30
CA GLU A 575 50.53 -14.17 1.70
C GLU A 575 49.99 -15.55 2.12
N SER A 576 50.74 -16.60 1.78
CA SER A 576 50.51 -17.94 2.29
C SER A 576 51.50 -18.22 3.42
N ALA A 577 51.03 -18.17 4.68
CA ALA A 577 51.44 -19.07 5.76
C ALA A 577 50.78 -18.61 7.07
N VAL A 578 49.99 -19.48 7.71
CA VAL A 578 50.12 -19.87 9.13
C VAL A 578 48.99 -20.85 9.50
N VAL A 579 49.42 -22.09 9.76
CA VAL A 579 48.98 -23.07 10.77
C VAL A 579 47.48 -23.15 11.11
N GLU A 580 46.87 -24.23 10.64
CA GLU A 580 45.58 -24.76 11.11
C GLU A 580 45.66 -25.21 12.58
N ARG A 581 44.66 -24.83 13.37
CA ARG A 581 44.28 -25.50 14.62
C ARG A 581 42.83 -25.98 14.50
N PRO A 582 42.51 -27.21 14.92
CA PRO A 582 41.14 -27.71 14.83
C PRO A 582 40.31 -27.09 15.96
N VAL A 583 39.25 -26.36 15.60
CA VAL A 583 38.22 -25.91 16.55
C VAL A 583 37.00 -26.80 16.35
N SER A 584 36.63 -27.49 17.43
CA SER A 584 35.45 -28.33 17.54
C SER A 584 34.17 -27.53 17.29
N HIS A 585 33.33 -28.02 16.38
CA HIS A 585 31.95 -27.60 16.17
C HIS A 585 31.11 -27.74 17.47
N PRO A 586 30.30 -26.74 17.84
CA PRO A 586 29.12 -27.00 18.64
C PRO A 586 27.93 -27.23 17.70
N ASP A 587 27.38 -28.44 17.77
CA ASP A 587 26.05 -28.74 17.23
C ASP A 587 25.02 -27.83 17.93
N PHE A 588 24.33 -27.00 17.15
CA PHE A 588 23.21 -26.18 17.64
C PHE A 588 21.97 -27.06 17.81
N ALA A 589 21.82 -27.65 18.99
CA ALA A 589 20.55 -28.21 19.45
C ALA A 589 19.67 -27.08 20.02
N LEU A 590 18.49 -26.91 19.44
CA LEU A 590 17.43 -26.00 19.92
C LEU A 590 16.83 -26.56 21.22
N ASN A 591 17.09 -25.91 22.35
CA ASN A 591 16.27 -26.06 23.54
C ASN A 591 15.14 -25.01 23.50
N GLU A 592 13.91 -25.47 23.30
CA GLU A 592 12.67 -24.67 23.19
C GLU A 592 12.08 -24.24 24.56
N THR A 593 12.88 -24.09 25.61
CA THR A 593 12.36 -23.75 26.95
C THR A 593 12.92 -22.45 27.51
N ASP A 594 12.07 -21.43 27.52
CA ASP A 594 11.80 -20.55 28.68
C ASP A 594 12.86 -19.58 29.25
N ASP A 595 13.76 -18.99 28.44
CA ASP A 595 14.61 -17.87 28.91
C ASP A 595 14.23 -16.49 28.36
N PHE A 596 13.46 -16.38 27.27
CA PHE A 596 13.17 -15.07 26.65
C PHE A 596 11.99 -14.30 27.28
N TYR A 597 10.95 -15.00 27.76
CA TYR A 597 9.86 -14.35 28.49
C TYR A 597 10.33 -13.81 29.85
N ASN A 598 11.25 -14.53 30.51
CA ASN A 598 11.91 -14.07 31.73
C ASN A 598 12.91 -12.93 31.46
N PHE A 599 13.67 -12.96 30.36
CA PHE A 599 14.61 -11.90 29.99
C PHE A 599 13.96 -10.53 29.70
N LEU A 600 12.72 -10.52 29.20
CA LEU A 600 11.95 -9.29 28.99
C LEU A 600 11.24 -8.80 30.26
N GLU A 601 10.95 -9.69 31.23
CA GLU A 601 10.38 -9.32 32.53
C GLU A 601 11.46 -8.94 33.57
N SER A 602 12.68 -9.48 33.49
CA SER A 602 13.81 -9.14 34.35
C SER A 602 14.63 -7.97 33.80
N GLY A 603 14.01 -6.78 33.81
CA GLY A 603 14.58 -5.45 33.67
C GLY A 603 16.05 -5.29 33.23
N MET A 604 16.26 -5.06 31.93
CA MET A 604 17.32 -4.14 31.51
C MET A 604 16.87 -2.73 31.86
N SER A 605 17.25 -2.30 33.07
CA SER A 605 17.25 -0.91 33.47
C SER A 605 17.94 -0.05 32.41
N PHE A 606 17.22 0.94 31.87
CA PHE A 606 17.71 1.94 30.93
C PHE A 606 18.81 2.85 31.51
N ALA A 607 19.32 2.58 32.71
CA ALA A 607 20.34 3.40 33.38
C ALA A 607 21.75 3.32 32.77
N ASN A 608 22.07 2.32 31.95
CA ASN A 608 23.45 2.13 31.47
C ASN A 608 23.74 2.74 30.09
N VAL A 609 22.86 3.58 29.55
CA VAL A 609 23.06 4.28 28.25
C VAL A 609 23.54 5.72 28.43
N ILE A 610 23.80 6.18 29.67
CA ILE A 610 24.38 7.48 29.97
C ILE A 610 25.65 7.26 30.82
N PRO A 611 26.84 7.71 30.39
CA PRO A 611 27.99 7.72 31.29
C PRO A 611 27.74 8.79 32.37
N SER A 612 27.40 8.35 33.58
CA SER A 612 27.41 9.22 34.75
C SER A 612 28.86 9.59 35.06
N GLY A 613 29.22 10.85 34.76
CA GLY A 613 30.44 11.45 35.28
C GLY A 613 30.31 11.62 36.78
N ASP A 614 31.10 10.86 37.53
CA ASP A 614 31.32 11.11 38.95
C ASP A 614 32.11 12.41 39.11
N HIS A 615 31.60 13.33 39.94
CA HIS A 615 32.41 13.98 40.97
C HIS A 615 31.52 14.63 42.05
N SER A 616 31.55 14.00 43.22
CA SER A 616 31.76 14.60 44.55
C SER A 616 30.64 15.35 45.30
N ALA A 617 30.52 14.90 46.55
CA ALA A 617 30.41 15.67 47.81
C ALA A 617 29.02 15.96 48.39
N SER A 618 28.58 15.01 49.22
CA SER A 618 28.25 15.19 50.66
C SER A 618 27.64 16.52 51.13
N VAL A 619 26.38 16.48 51.58
CA VAL A 619 25.81 16.94 52.87
C VAL A 619 24.37 16.38 52.86
N GLY A 620 23.86 15.49 53.72
CA GLY A 620 24.11 15.29 55.15
C GLY A 620 23.01 15.99 55.95
N PHE A 621 21.78 15.46 56.01
CA PHE A 621 20.81 15.68 57.11
C PHE A 621 19.70 14.62 57.03
N ASP A 622 19.72 13.69 57.98
CA ASP A 622 18.63 12.76 58.30
C ASP A 622 17.67 13.37 59.37
N PRO A 623 16.46 12.81 59.58
CA PRO A 623 15.19 13.52 59.73
C PRO A 623 14.65 13.63 61.18
N PRO A 624 13.49 14.27 61.44
CA PRO A 624 12.62 13.93 62.58
C PRO A 624 11.50 12.98 62.09
N VAL A 625 11.43 11.73 62.54
CA VAL A 625 10.74 11.27 63.77
C VAL A 625 9.28 11.75 63.80
N CYS A 626 8.32 10.86 63.52
CA CYS A 626 6.94 11.00 63.98
C CYS A 626 6.25 9.63 64.04
N ASP A 627 6.76 8.80 64.94
CA ASP A 627 5.94 8.08 65.91
C ASP A 627 6.85 7.85 67.12
N GLU A 628 6.31 7.87 68.33
CA GLU A 628 6.98 7.15 69.42
C GLU A 628 6.97 5.66 69.03
N SER A 629 8.02 5.25 68.32
CA SER A 629 8.48 3.90 68.02
C SER A 629 7.65 3.01 67.06
N TYR A 630 8.23 2.85 65.86
CA TYR A 630 8.25 1.66 64.98
C TYR A 630 6.99 1.28 64.16
N LEU A 631 6.87 1.92 62.99
CA LEU A 631 6.30 1.35 61.77
C LEU A 631 7.41 1.05 60.77
N GLY A 632 7.52 -0.20 60.36
CA GLY A 632 8.31 -0.62 59.21
C GLY A 632 7.64 -1.83 58.59
N GLN A 633 7.09 -1.66 57.39
CA GLN A 633 7.28 -2.56 56.26
C GLN A 633 6.40 -2.15 55.06
N PHE A 634 7.12 -1.75 54.00
CA PHE A 634 6.74 -1.79 52.59
C PHE A 634 5.65 -0.83 52.10
N LEU A 635 6.09 0.35 51.66
CA LEU A 635 6.10 0.69 50.24
C LEU A 635 7.44 1.33 49.86
#